data_AF-A0AAD2FHH7-F1
#
_entry.id   AF-A0AAD2FHH7-F1
#
_cell.length_a   1.000
_cell.length_b   1.000
_cell.length_c   1.000
_cell.angle_alpha   90.00
_cell.angle_beta   90.00
_cell.angle_gamma   90.00
#
_symmetry.space_group_name_H-M   'P 1'
#
loop_
_entity.id
_entity.type
_entity.pdbx_description
1 polymer ?
#
loop_
_entity_poly.entity_id
_entity_poly.type
_entity_poly.pdbx_seq_one_letter_code
_entity_poly.pdbx_strand_id
1 'polypeptide(L)'
;MSTKAQTVTPPSTGTGSTFPDFLVIVDFEATCNDSNGGKNPPIKPQEIIEFPAVLLNVKTGAIEGEFHHYLLPDVHPKLSSFCTELTGISQEAVDEGISLKNALYLHSEWINKHNLTNDHKVNYNQDEGEKFQFLYVTCGDWDLKTCLPNQLAHHNQTVPQMFSNWVNIKKAYGKFYKRKALGMITMLEDLDLKLEGRHHSGIDDSRNIARICTRMLKDGWEPSATTIPMQKQKQQKKNAQKKKKEPTVIKDRSQCKTVYLIRHGQSEGQAARKQKRSYSGEEFTDCGLTAKGYKQAEEISDLLGQDPDAANIDLVISSPLRRALHTAVLGFDDQQDILVHYDLCEIGSRIPENTALPMDQVLKSLKKDLRNRSGAIDTESLQPKGWPKTARSPNISKKERIENAFRWLYQERSEKCIAVVCHYNVIRSMLTHHYQCNVTPENAIPIKCLLTPEGDLVPAKA
;
A
#
# COMPACT_ATOMS: atom_id res chain seq x y z
N MET A 1 -25.61 16.58 67.10
CA MET A 1 -24.74 15.59 66.43
C MET A 1 -25.32 15.29 65.06
N SER A 2 -24.49 15.43 64.03
CA SER A 2 -24.60 14.87 62.68
C SER A 2 -25.87 15.13 61.84
N THR A 3 -25.75 16.03 60.87
CA THR A 3 -26.40 15.89 59.55
C THR A 3 -25.42 16.34 58.47
N LYS A 4 -25.02 15.40 57.61
CA LYS A 4 -24.10 15.61 56.48
C LYS A 4 -24.75 16.53 55.43
N ALA A 5 -24.10 17.64 55.11
CA ALA A 5 -24.40 18.40 53.90
C ALA A 5 -23.74 17.70 52.69
N GLN A 6 -24.55 17.24 51.75
CA GLN A 6 -24.09 16.75 50.44
C GLN A 6 -23.62 17.93 49.61
N THR A 7 -22.33 18.03 49.37
CA THR A 7 -21.76 18.86 48.30
C THR A 7 -22.06 18.19 46.97
N VAL A 8 -23.01 18.76 46.22
CA VAL A 8 -23.30 18.39 44.84
C VAL A 8 -22.10 18.82 43.99
N THR A 9 -21.29 17.86 43.56
CA THR A 9 -20.31 18.05 42.48
C THR A 9 -21.06 18.35 41.17
N PRO A 10 -20.65 19.38 40.40
CA PRO A 10 -21.22 19.59 39.08
C PRO A 10 -20.91 18.37 38.19
N PRO A 11 -21.81 18.00 37.26
CA PRO A 11 -21.56 16.88 36.36
C PRO A 11 -20.33 17.19 35.52
N SER A 12 -19.41 16.23 35.42
CA SER A 12 -18.34 16.27 34.43
C SER A 12 -18.96 16.35 33.05
N THR A 13 -18.95 17.54 32.45
CA THR A 13 -19.31 17.74 31.05
C THR A 13 -18.19 17.15 30.21
N GLY A 14 -18.30 15.85 29.92
CA GLY A 14 -17.61 15.22 28.80
C GLY A 14 -18.18 15.75 27.49
N THR A 15 -17.84 16.98 27.15
CA THR A 15 -17.91 17.46 25.76
C THR A 15 -16.61 17.04 25.11
N GLY A 16 -16.61 15.92 24.39
CA GLY A 16 -15.44 15.47 23.64
C GLY A 16 -14.93 16.58 22.73
N SER A 17 -13.73 17.08 23.00
CA SER A 17 -13.02 18.01 22.11
C SER A 17 -12.98 17.40 20.70
N THR A 18 -13.44 18.16 19.70
CA THR A 18 -13.42 17.75 18.29
C THR A 18 -12.07 17.96 17.60
N PHE A 19 -11.05 18.42 18.35
CA PHE A 19 -9.73 18.81 17.85
C PHE A 19 -8.63 17.96 18.51
N PRO A 20 -7.50 17.72 17.84
CA PRO A 20 -6.43 16.88 18.38
C PRO A 20 -5.85 17.49 19.66
N ASP A 21 -5.35 16.64 20.54
CA ASP A 21 -4.64 17.04 21.76
C ASP A 21 -3.24 17.59 21.42
N PHE A 22 -2.61 17.02 20.39
CA PHE A 22 -1.25 17.37 19.95
C PHE A 22 -1.15 17.64 18.45
N LEU A 23 -0.22 18.52 18.09
CA LEU A 23 0.26 18.69 16.72
C LEU A 23 1.69 18.17 16.61
N VAL A 24 1.99 17.47 15.51
CA VAL A 24 3.34 17.00 15.18
C VAL A 24 3.79 17.75 13.93
N ILE A 25 4.61 18.77 14.11
CA ILE A 25 5.09 19.62 13.02
C ILE A 25 6.30 18.97 12.36
N VAL A 26 6.29 18.81 11.04
CA VAL A 26 7.37 18.22 10.24
C VAL A 26 7.67 19.13 9.05
N ASP A 27 8.95 19.34 8.77
CA ASP A 27 9.47 20.02 7.57
C ASP A 27 10.72 19.29 7.09
N PHE A 28 10.63 18.56 5.98
CA PHE A 28 11.76 17.77 5.49
C PHE A 28 12.71 18.64 4.68
N GLU A 29 14.01 18.43 4.86
CA GLU A 29 14.98 18.82 3.85
C GLU A 29 15.31 17.62 2.95
N ALA A 30 15.55 17.88 1.67
CA ALA A 30 15.89 16.83 0.71
C ALA A 30 17.04 17.20 -0.22
N THR A 31 17.65 16.19 -0.83
CA THR A 31 18.60 16.38 -1.92
C THR A 31 18.01 17.26 -3.01
N CYS A 32 18.80 18.25 -3.44
CA CYS A 32 18.42 19.19 -4.47
C CYS A 32 19.64 19.66 -5.27
N ASN A 33 19.37 20.25 -6.43
CA ASN A 33 20.34 20.85 -7.32
C ASN A 33 19.86 22.25 -7.73
N ASP A 34 20.78 23.12 -8.13
CA ASP A 34 20.41 24.43 -8.66
C ASP A 34 19.59 24.26 -9.94
N SER A 35 18.33 24.70 -9.87
CA SER A 35 17.41 24.69 -11.01
C SER A 35 17.78 25.72 -12.09
N ASN A 36 18.66 26.68 -11.81
CA ASN A 36 19.06 27.79 -12.68
C ASN A 36 17.85 28.48 -13.34
N GLY A 37 16.88 28.89 -12.52
CA GLY A 37 15.63 29.49 -12.99
C GLY A 37 14.71 28.53 -13.76
N GLY A 38 14.81 27.22 -13.51
CA GLY A 38 14.01 26.17 -14.15
C GLY A 38 14.65 25.54 -15.40
N LYS A 39 15.90 25.88 -15.73
CA LYS A 39 16.64 25.29 -16.87
C LYS A 39 17.16 23.89 -16.57
N ASN A 40 17.57 23.63 -15.33
CA ASN A 40 18.00 22.30 -14.91
C ASN A 40 16.81 21.53 -14.35
N PRO A 41 16.60 20.27 -14.78
CA PRO A 41 15.58 19.43 -14.17
C PRO A 41 15.92 19.18 -12.68
N PRO A 42 14.92 19.12 -11.79
CA PRO A 42 15.14 18.70 -10.42
C PRO A 42 15.79 17.32 -10.37
N ILE A 43 16.70 17.12 -9.43
CA ILE A 43 17.27 15.82 -9.12
C ILE A 43 16.14 14.80 -8.82
N LYS A 44 16.27 13.59 -9.35
CA LYS A 44 15.28 12.52 -9.18
C LYS A 44 15.98 11.19 -8.85
N PRO A 45 15.52 10.47 -7.81
CA PRO A 45 14.59 10.94 -6.78
C PRO A 45 15.21 12.10 -5.98
N GLN A 46 14.35 12.94 -5.39
CA GLN A 46 14.76 13.74 -4.23
C GLN A 46 14.68 12.82 -3.01
N GLU A 47 15.66 12.92 -2.12
CA GLU A 47 15.80 12.05 -0.96
C GLU A 47 15.85 12.90 0.30
N ILE A 48 15.04 12.56 1.30
CA ILE A 48 15.02 13.25 2.59
C ILE A 48 16.40 13.09 3.24
N ILE A 49 17.00 14.22 3.62
CA ILE A 49 18.31 14.33 4.27
C ILE A 49 18.21 14.92 5.69
N GLU A 50 17.06 15.48 6.05
CA GLU A 50 16.73 15.88 7.43
C GLU A 50 15.28 15.50 7.74
N PHE A 51 15.08 14.80 8.86
CA PHE A 51 13.76 14.45 9.39
C PHE A 51 13.60 15.03 10.80
N PRO A 52 13.02 16.24 10.90
CA PRO A 52 12.58 16.82 12.16
C PRO A 52 11.11 16.48 12.46
N ALA A 53 10.76 16.44 13.74
CA ALA A 53 9.40 16.56 14.20
C ALA A 53 9.35 17.34 15.53
N VAL A 54 8.43 18.29 15.65
CA VAL A 54 8.20 19.07 16.88
C VAL A 54 6.80 18.77 17.43
N LEU A 55 6.72 18.34 18.68
CA LEU A 55 5.47 18.02 19.38
C LEU A 55 4.94 19.26 20.09
N LEU A 56 3.77 19.74 19.69
CA LEU A 56 3.10 20.90 20.25
C LEU A 56 1.79 20.49 20.94
N ASN A 57 1.64 20.83 22.21
CA ASN A 57 0.40 20.63 22.96
C ASN A 57 -0.62 21.69 22.58
N VAL A 58 -1.79 21.28 22.10
CA VAL A 58 -2.83 22.19 21.59
C VAL A 58 -3.46 23.01 22.72
N LYS A 59 -3.57 22.45 23.92
CA LYS A 59 -4.18 23.13 25.07
C LYS A 59 -3.26 24.19 25.67
N THR A 60 -1.97 23.90 25.78
CA THR A 60 -1.00 24.79 26.45
C THR A 60 -0.27 25.70 25.47
N GLY A 61 -0.20 25.32 24.19
CA GLY A 61 0.66 25.95 23.19
C GLY A 61 2.16 25.74 23.45
N ALA A 62 2.53 24.77 24.29
CA ALA A 62 3.91 24.47 24.63
C ALA A 62 4.49 23.37 23.73
N ILE A 63 5.76 23.50 23.37
CA ILE A 63 6.53 22.44 22.74
C ILE A 63 6.93 21.43 23.84
N GLU A 64 6.55 20.16 23.67
CA GLU A 64 6.75 19.10 24.67
C GLU A 64 7.76 18.03 24.23
N GLY A 65 8.24 18.10 22.99
CA GLY A 65 9.26 17.20 22.52
C GLY A 65 9.73 17.53 21.12
N GLU A 66 10.91 17.04 20.81
CA GLU A 66 11.50 17.12 19.47
C GLU A 66 12.05 15.74 19.08
N PHE A 67 11.99 15.45 17.80
CA PHE A 67 12.64 14.33 17.14
C PHE A 67 13.45 14.91 15.99
N HIS A 68 14.71 14.52 15.84
CA HIS A 68 15.57 15.09 14.81
C HIS A 68 16.66 14.12 14.40
N HIS A 69 16.77 13.85 13.11
CA HIS A 69 17.83 13.04 12.53
C HIS A 69 18.22 13.56 11.15
N TYR A 70 19.52 13.56 10.86
CA TYR A 70 20.01 13.60 9.48
C TYR A 70 19.96 12.21 8.86
N LEU A 71 19.73 12.18 7.54
CA LEU A 71 19.52 10.96 6.79
C LEU A 71 20.58 10.82 5.70
N LEU A 72 21.10 9.60 5.55
CA LEU A 72 22.00 9.23 4.46
C LEU A 72 21.17 8.94 3.19
N PRO A 73 21.30 9.75 2.12
CA PRO A 73 20.69 9.43 0.82
C PRO A 73 21.42 8.24 0.17
N ASP A 74 20.66 7.34 -0.44
CA ASP A 74 21.15 6.11 -1.02
C ASP A 74 21.31 6.15 -2.55
N VAL A 75 20.58 7.03 -3.25
CA VAL A 75 20.69 7.23 -4.70
C VAL A 75 21.67 8.34 -5.05
N HIS A 76 21.59 9.48 -4.36
CA HIS A 76 22.46 10.64 -4.56
C HIS A 76 23.22 10.95 -3.25
N PRO A 77 24.17 10.09 -2.83
CA PRO A 77 24.86 10.20 -1.53
C PRO A 77 25.71 11.47 -1.40
N LYS A 78 26.09 12.12 -2.51
CA LYS A 78 26.87 13.36 -2.50
C LYS A 78 25.97 14.56 -2.74
N LEU A 79 25.89 15.42 -1.73
CA LEU A 79 25.12 16.66 -1.79
C LEU A 79 25.75 17.62 -2.79
N SER A 80 24.91 18.33 -3.54
CA SER A 80 25.39 19.44 -4.36
C SER A 80 25.77 20.63 -3.48
N SER A 81 26.69 21.48 -3.94
CA SER A 81 27.04 22.73 -3.25
C SER A 81 25.80 23.59 -2.99
N PHE A 82 24.89 23.66 -3.97
CA PHE A 82 23.61 24.34 -3.82
C PHE A 82 22.77 23.77 -2.67
N CYS A 83 22.70 22.44 -2.53
CA CYS A 83 21.94 21.81 -1.46
C CYS A 83 22.51 22.17 -0.09
N THR A 84 23.82 22.02 0.09
CA THR A 84 24.50 22.38 1.34
C THR A 84 24.40 23.87 1.67
N GLU A 85 24.51 24.76 0.67
CA GLU A 85 24.34 26.20 0.86
C GLU A 85 22.90 26.58 1.20
N LEU A 86 21.92 25.92 0.58
CA LEU A 86 20.50 26.18 0.83
C LEU A 86 20.13 25.73 2.25
N THR A 87 20.38 24.46 2.57
CA THR A 87 19.90 23.82 3.82
C THR A 87 20.83 24.04 5.01
N GLY A 88 22.12 24.30 4.76
CA GLY A 88 23.16 24.31 5.79
C GLY A 88 23.62 22.92 6.23
N ILE A 89 23.12 21.85 5.61
CA ILE A 89 23.50 20.47 5.95
C ILE A 89 24.81 20.12 5.26
N SER A 90 25.82 19.75 6.05
CA SER A 90 27.12 19.34 5.54
C SER A 90 27.10 17.91 4.99
N GLN A 91 28.09 17.58 4.16
CA GLN A 91 28.23 16.21 3.65
C GLN A 91 28.49 15.22 4.78
N GLU A 92 29.27 15.61 5.80
CA GLU A 92 29.58 14.78 6.95
C GLU A 92 28.32 14.44 7.75
N ALA A 93 27.38 15.40 7.90
CA ALA A 93 26.13 15.18 8.61
C ALA A 93 25.25 14.12 7.95
N VAL A 94 25.18 14.07 6.61
CA VAL A 94 24.44 13.01 5.90
C VAL A 94 25.22 11.71 5.82
N ASP A 95 26.56 11.76 5.73
CA ASP A 95 27.42 10.57 5.73
C ASP A 95 27.32 9.81 7.08
N GLU A 96 27.17 10.53 8.20
CA GLU A 96 26.90 9.97 9.54
C GLU A 96 25.40 9.75 9.84
N GLY A 97 24.53 10.14 8.90
CA GLY A 97 23.08 10.05 9.03
C GLY A 97 22.55 8.61 9.03
N ILE A 98 21.31 8.45 9.48
CA ILE A 98 20.63 7.15 9.47
C ILE A 98 19.83 6.94 8.18
N SER A 99 19.51 5.68 7.85
CA SER A 99 18.60 5.42 6.72
C SER A 99 17.19 5.95 6.98
N LEU A 100 16.46 6.34 5.93
CA LEU A 100 15.05 6.73 6.02
C LEU A 100 14.19 5.68 6.74
N LYS A 101 14.46 4.38 6.50
CA LYS A 101 13.75 3.28 7.15
C LYS A 101 13.93 3.32 8.67
N ASN A 102 15.15 3.55 9.15
CA ASN A 102 15.44 3.66 10.58
C ASN A 102 14.82 4.94 11.17
N ALA A 103 14.88 6.05 10.44
CA ALA A 103 14.25 7.30 10.87
C ALA A 103 12.73 7.13 11.05
N LEU A 104 12.04 6.49 10.10
CA LEU A 104 10.61 6.19 10.21
C LEU A 104 10.28 5.26 11.38
N TYR A 105 11.14 4.27 11.66
CA TYR A 105 11.00 3.40 12.83
C TYR A 105 11.16 4.19 14.13
N LEU A 106 12.25 4.96 14.29
CA LEU A 106 12.51 5.75 15.48
C LEU A 106 11.47 6.84 15.69
N HIS A 107 10.95 7.44 14.62
CA HIS A 107 9.82 8.37 14.70
C HIS A 107 8.58 7.66 15.24
N SER A 108 8.28 6.44 14.78
CA SER A 108 7.14 5.66 15.28
C SER A 108 7.30 5.34 16.78
N GLU A 109 8.51 5.00 17.22
CA GLU A 109 8.82 4.78 18.64
C GLU A 109 8.69 6.06 19.47
N TRP A 110 9.10 7.20 18.91
CA TRP A 110 8.94 8.50 19.56
C TRP A 110 7.45 8.87 19.72
N ILE A 111 6.61 8.63 18.70
CA ILE A 111 5.15 8.78 18.80
C ILE A 111 4.56 7.87 19.88
N ASN A 112 5.00 6.60 19.94
CA ASN A 112 4.56 5.64 20.96
C ASN A 112 4.96 6.09 22.37
N LYS A 113 6.19 6.60 22.55
CA LYS A 113 6.72 7.08 23.85
C LYS A 113 5.89 8.24 24.42
N HIS A 114 5.28 9.04 23.55
CA HIS A 114 4.39 10.16 23.93
C HIS A 114 2.91 9.76 24.03
N ASN A 115 2.58 8.46 23.96
CA ASN A 115 1.20 7.93 24.02
C ASN A 115 0.25 8.54 22.98
N LEU A 116 0.78 8.88 21.80
CA LEU A 116 0.03 9.53 20.74
C LEU A 116 -0.66 8.49 19.85
N THR A 117 -1.91 8.76 19.47
CA THR A 117 -2.71 7.96 18.54
C THR A 117 -3.42 8.86 17.54
N ASN A 118 -3.83 8.31 16.40
CA ASN A 118 -4.71 9.01 15.46
C ASN A 118 -5.87 8.09 15.03
N ASP A 119 -6.82 8.63 14.26
CA ASP A 119 -8.05 7.98 13.77
C ASP A 119 -7.84 6.62 13.07
N HIS A 120 -6.60 6.25 12.78
CA HIS A 120 -6.24 5.01 12.11
C HIS A 120 -5.88 3.86 13.05
N LYS A 121 -6.04 4.03 14.37
CA LYS A 121 -5.85 2.96 15.39
C LYS A 121 -4.61 2.11 15.13
N VAL A 122 -3.48 2.78 14.87
CA VAL A 122 -2.22 2.08 14.66
C VAL A 122 -1.73 1.61 16.03
N ASN A 123 -2.20 0.43 16.44
CA ASN A 123 -1.80 -0.22 17.69
C ASN A 123 -0.41 -0.84 17.52
N TYR A 124 0.62 -0.24 18.12
CA TYR A 124 1.92 -0.90 18.28
C TYR A 124 2.15 -1.44 19.70
N ASN A 125 1.43 -0.95 20.73
CA ASN A 125 1.44 -1.52 22.10
C ASN A 125 0.02 -1.63 22.70
N GLN A 126 -0.20 -2.67 23.51
CA GLN A 126 -1.46 -3.03 24.18
C GLN A 126 -1.64 -2.38 25.56
N ASP A 127 -0.86 -1.36 25.92
CA ASP A 127 -0.95 -0.77 27.26
C ASP A 127 -2.24 0.05 27.44
N GLU A 128 -2.87 -0.12 28.60
CA GLU A 128 -4.16 0.45 29.02
C GLU A 128 -4.08 1.95 29.42
N GLY A 129 -3.05 2.68 28.98
CA GLY A 129 -2.86 4.10 29.29
C GLY A 129 -3.79 5.04 28.51
N GLU A 130 -4.00 6.26 29.03
CA GLU A 130 -4.66 7.35 28.31
C GLU A 130 -3.87 7.69 27.03
N LYS A 131 -4.57 7.73 25.88
CA LYS A 131 -3.96 8.00 24.58
C LYS A 131 -4.44 9.34 24.04
N PHE A 132 -3.50 10.15 23.57
CA PHE A 132 -3.78 11.49 23.06
C PHE A 132 -3.91 11.49 21.54
N GLN A 133 -4.93 12.15 21.00
CA GLN A 133 -5.10 12.33 19.57
C GLN A 133 -4.06 13.31 19.04
N PHE A 134 -3.39 12.97 17.94
CA PHE A 134 -2.47 13.89 17.27
C PHE A 134 -2.75 14.09 15.79
N LEU A 135 -2.24 15.18 15.23
CA LEU A 135 -2.30 15.47 13.80
C LEU A 135 -0.98 16.07 13.30
N TYR A 136 -0.51 15.61 12.15
CA TYR A 136 0.69 16.19 11.53
C TYR A 136 0.41 17.61 11.00
N VAL A 137 1.44 18.45 10.98
CA VAL A 137 1.42 19.79 10.38
C VAL A 137 2.65 19.97 9.49
N THR A 138 2.48 20.53 8.30
CA THR A 138 3.55 20.81 7.33
C THR A 138 3.39 22.20 6.71
N CYS A 139 4.47 22.83 6.24
CA CYS A 139 4.43 24.11 5.52
C CYS A 139 4.18 23.97 4.01
N GLY A 140 3.15 23.20 3.67
CA GLY A 140 2.82 22.88 2.28
C GLY A 140 2.28 21.47 2.17
N ASP A 141 2.09 21.02 0.93
CA ASP A 141 1.76 19.60 0.70
C ASP A 141 3.03 18.79 0.35
N TRP A 142 4.19 19.42 0.14
CA TRP A 142 5.34 18.76 -0.48
C TRP A 142 5.89 17.60 0.35
N ASP A 143 6.06 17.75 1.67
CA ASP A 143 6.64 16.75 2.57
C ASP A 143 5.90 15.41 2.51
N LEU A 144 4.61 15.42 2.85
CA LEU A 144 3.80 14.20 3.03
C LEU A 144 3.00 13.79 1.79
N LYS A 145 2.80 14.69 0.81
CA LYS A 145 2.13 14.35 -0.46
C LYS A 145 3.11 13.98 -1.57
N THR A 146 4.33 14.50 -1.53
CA THR A 146 5.29 14.40 -2.65
C THR A 146 6.60 13.75 -2.23
N CYS A 147 7.37 14.36 -1.33
CA CYS A 147 8.75 13.95 -1.01
C CYS A 147 8.79 12.54 -0.44
N LEU A 148 8.19 12.32 0.74
CA LEU A 148 8.18 11.01 1.40
C LEU A 148 7.52 9.92 0.53
N PRO A 149 6.33 10.14 -0.10
CA PRO A 149 5.75 9.16 -1.00
C PRO A 149 6.63 8.81 -2.21
N ASN A 150 7.29 9.79 -2.84
CA ASN A 150 8.14 9.54 -4.01
C ASN A 150 9.41 8.77 -3.64
N GLN A 151 10.06 9.11 -2.52
CA GLN A 151 11.24 8.39 -2.06
C GLN A 151 10.87 6.94 -1.69
N LEU A 152 9.80 6.74 -0.90
CA LEU A 152 9.35 5.38 -0.57
C LEU A 152 8.92 4.59 -1.81
N ALA A 153 8.25 5.21 -2.77
CA ALA A 153 7.89 4.56 -4.03
C ALA A 153 9.13 4.13 -4.83
N HIS A 154 10.21 4.92 -4.81
CA HIS A 154 11.48 4.55 -5.43
C HIS A 154 12.05 3.24 -4.85
N HIS A 155 11.84 2.99 -3.55
CA HIS A 155 12.22 1.73 -2.89
C HIS A 155 11.10 0.67 -2.85
N ASN A 156 10.01 0.85 -3.60
CA ASN A 156 8.83 -0.02 -3.56
C ASN A 156 8.22 -0.18 -2.16
N GLN A 157 8.31 0.85 -1.33
CA GLN A 157 7.75 0.92 0.02
C GLN A 157 6.47 1.75 0.04
N THR A 158 5.58 1.42 0.96
CA THR A 158 4.33 2.15 1.18
C THR A 158 4.48 3.17 2.29
N VAL A 159 3.88 4.34 2.11
CA VAL A 159 3.82 5.38 3.15
C VAL A 159 3.07 4.84 4.38
N PRO A 160 3.64 4.93 5.60
CA PRO A 160 2.95 4.53 6.81
C PRO A 160 1.65 5.32 7.00
N GLN A 161 0.58 4.64 7.43
CA GLN A 161 -0.77 5.23 7.49
C GLN A 161 -0.85 6.46 8.41
N MET A 162 0.03 6.59 9.40
CA MET A 162 0.08 7.77 10.26
C MET A 162 0.30 9.07 9.49
N PHE A 163 1.02 9.04 8.36
CA PHE A 163 1.29 10.21 7.52
C PHE A 163 0.18 10.52 6.51
N SER A 164 -0.97 9.84 6.57
CA SER A 164 -2.02 9.94 5.54
C SER A 164 -2.98 11.13 5.73
N ASN A 165 -2.88 11.85 6.86
CA ASN A 165 -3.74 12.98 7.18
C ASN A 165 -2.92 14.05 7.93
N TRP A 166 -2.97 15.31 7.47
CA TRP A 166 -2.20 16.41 8.05
C TRP A 166 -2.85 17.79 7.81
N VAL A 167 -2.35 18.79 8.54
CA VAL A 167 -2.60 20.21 8.33
C VAL A 167 -1.51 20.78 7.44
N ASN A 168 -1.88 21.28 6.27
CA ASN A 168 -1.06 22.21 5.53
C ASN A 168 -1.31 23.59 6.17
N ILE A 169 -0.35 24.06 6.95
CA ILE A 169 -0.51 25.28 7.74
C ILE A 169 -0.80 26.50 6.86
N LYS A 170 -0.29 26.56 5.62
CA LYS A 170 -0.59 27.66 4.69
C LYS A 170 -2.09 27.75 4.35
N LYS A 171 -2.75 26.60 4.17
CA LYS A 171 -4.20 26.53 3.93
C LYS A 171 -4.99 26.89 5.18
N ALA A 172 -4.57 26.36 6.34
CA ALA A 172 -5.21 26.66 7.62
C ALA A 172 -5.11 28.16 7.95
N TYR A 173 -3.89 28.72 7.85
CA TYR A 173 -3.58 30.14 8.04
C TYR A 173 -4.45 31.01 7.15
N GLY A 174 -4.47 30.73 5.84
CA GLY A 174 -5.23 31.56 4.92
C GLY A 174 -6.74 31.48 5.13
N LYS A 175 -7.26 30.31 5.53
CA LYS A 175 -8.66 30.16 5.91
C LYS A 175 -9.01 30.92 7.20
N PHE A 176 -8.12 30.88 8.19
CA PHE A 176 -8.33 31.45 9.51
C PHE A 176 -8.22 32.98 9.48
N TYR A 177 -7.11 33.53 9.00
CA TYR A 177 -6.88 34.98 8.95
C TYR A 177 -7.46 35.66 7.70
N LYS A 178 -8.02 34.91 6.74
CA LYS A 178 -8.51 35.42 5.44
C LYS A 178 -7.44 36.14 4.61
N ARG A 179 -6.21 35.62 4.66
CA ARG A 179 -5.02 36.17 3.99
C ARG A 179 -4.32 35.10 3.16
N LYS A 180 -3.38 35.48 2.29
CA LYS A 180 -2.59 34.52 1.51
C LYS A 180 -1.30 34.20 2.25
N ALA A 181 -1.06 32.93 2.57
CA ALA A 181 0.22 32.45 3.08
C ALA A 181 1.06 31.84 1.94
N LEU A 182 2.19 32.46 1.60
CA LEU A 182 3.08 31.98 0.53
C LEU A 182 4.13 30.98 1.06
N GLY A 183 4.48 31.06 2.33
CA GLY A 183 5.42 30.17 3.01
C GLY A 183 5.59 30.60 4.48
N MET A 184 6.46 29.90 5.20
CA MET A 184 6.71 30.14 6.62
C MET A 184 7.11 31.60 6.90
N ILE A 185 8.09 32.12 6.17
CA ILE A 185 8.57 33.51 6.32
C ILE A 185 7.43 34.52 6.22
N THR A 186 6.57 34.40 5.21
CA THR A 186 5.43 35.33 5.05
C THR A 186 4.42 35.25 6.18
N MET A 187 4.24 34.08 6.81
CA MET A 187 3.37 33.94 7.98
C MET A 187 4.02 34.50 9.24
N LEU A 188 5.33 34.34 9.40
CA LEU A 188 6.08 34.95 10.50
C LEU A 188 5.98 36.49 10.43
N GLU A 189 6.25 37.07 9.27
CA GLU A 189 6.17 38.53 9.04
C GLU A 189 4.75 39.07 9.31
N ASP A 190 3.71 38.41 8.78
CA ASP A 190 2.31 38.83 8.97
C ASP A 190 1.85 38.74 10.44
N LEU A 191 2.47 37.87 11.24
CA LEU A 191 2.19 37.71 12.67
C LEU A 191 3.12 38.54 13.59
N ASP A 192 4.05 39.31 13.01
CA ASP A 192 5.11 40.03 13.72
C ASP A 192 5.99 39.10 14.58
N LEU A 193 6.29 37.91 14.04
CA LEU A 193 7.21 36.94 14.63
C LEU A 193 8.54 37.00 13.88
N LYS A 194 9.65 37.11 14.61
CA LYS A 194 10.99 37.00 14.02
C LYS A 194 11.31 35.54 13.72
N LEU A 195 11.96 35.28 12.58
CA LEU A 195 12.58 34.00 12.29
C LEU A 195 13.60 33.68 13.40
N GLU A 196 13.49 32.50 13.99
CA GLU A 196 14.48 31.97 14.94
C GLU A 196 15.27 30.84 14.27
N GLY A 197 16.61 30.87 14.40
CA GLY A 197 17.46 29.88 13.74
C GLY A 197 17.65 30.15 12.24
N ARG A 198 17.85 29.09 11.47
CA ARG A 198 18.19 29.17 10.06
C ARG A 198 17.03 28.69 9.18
N HIS A 199 16.60 29.53 8.23
CA HIS A 199 15.64 29.08 7.21
C HIS A 199 16.23 27.96 6.35
N HIS A 200 15.45 26.93 6.00
CA HIS A 200 15.90 25.70 5.34
C HIS A 200 16.77 24.77 6.22
N SER A 201 16.82 25.01 7.52
CA SER A 201 17.10 23.94 8.47
C SER A 201 15.75 23.37 8.91
N GLY A 202 15.51 22.09 8.63
CA GLY A 202 14.19 21.49 8.85
C GLY A 202 13.73 21.59 10.30
N ILE A 203 14.64 21.42 11.28
CA ILE A 203 14.29 21.55 12.70
C ILE A 203 13.91 22.98 13.09
N ASP A 204 14.64 23.99 12.59
CA ASP A 204 14.34 25.39 12.87
C ASP A 204 13.06 25.83 12.16
N ASP A 205 12.84 25.39 10.92
CA ASP A 205 11.60 25.62 10.19
C ASP A 205 10.41 24.97 10.93
N SER A 206 10.56 23.73 11.41
CA SER A 206 9.55 23.05 12.24
C SER A 206 9.22 23.81 13.54
N ARG A 207 10.24 24.35 14.23
CA ARG A 207 10.04 25.18 15.44
C ARG A 207 9.30 26.48 15.11
N ASN A 208 9.66 27.16 14.04
CA ASN A 208 8.98 28.39 13.62
C ASN A 208 7.54 28.12 13.18
N ILE A 209 7.26 27.02 12.50
CA ILE A 209 5.89 26.59 12.19
C ILE A 209 5.13 26.28 13.48
N ALA A 210 5.74 25.66 14.48
CA ALA A 210 5.12 25.45 15.79
C ALA A 210 4.82 26.79 16.50
N ARG A 211 5.67 27.81 16.38
CA ARG A 211 5.41 29.18 16.88
C ARG A 211 4.24 29.84 16.16
N ILE A 212 4.12 29.67 14.84
CA ILE A 212 2.95 30.11 14.07
C ILE A 212 1.69 29.40 14.57
N CYS A 213 1.73 28.07 14.71
CA CYS A 213 0.60 27.29 15.24
C CYS A 213 0.21 27.78 16.64
N THR A 214 1.18 28.01 17.52
CA THR A 214 0.96 28.54 18.88
C THR A 214 0.27 29.90 18.84
N ARG A 215 0.68 30.81 17.95
CA ARG A 215 0.02 32.10 17.77
C ARG A 215 -1.41 31.92 17.26
N MET A 216 -1.61 31.07 16.25
CA MET A 216 -2.94 30.77 15.73
C MET A 216 -3.86 30.20 16.81
N LEU A 217 -3.39 29.26 17.63
CA LEU A 217 -4.14 28.69 18.76
C LEU A 217 -4.55 29.78 19.76
N LYS A 218 -3.64 30.69 20.11
CA LYS A 218 -3.93 31.84 21.00
C LYS A 218 -4.99 32.77 20.40
N ASP A 219 -5.00 32.93 19.09
CA ASP A 219 -5.97 33.74 18.36
C ASP A 219 -7.33 33.01 18.18
N GLY A 220 -7.45 31.75 18.62
CA GLY A 220 -8.69 30.96 18.58
C GLY A 220 -8.79 29.98 17.41
N TRP A 221 -7.67 29.60 16.79
CA TRP A 221 -7.66 28.57 15.76
C TRP A 221 -7.93 27.19 16.37
N GLU A 222 -8.84 26.45 15.75
CA GLU A 222 -9.12 25.06 16.09
C GLU A 222 -8.51 24.12 15.02
N PRO A 223 -7.46 23.35 15.36
CA PRO A 223 -6.74 22.55 14.37
C PRO A 223 -7.60 21.44 13.79
N SER A 224 -7.64 21.36 12.47
CA SER A 224 -8.31 20.28 11.75
C SER A 224 -7.56 19.98 10.46
N ALA A 225 -7.59 18.71 10.05
CA ALA A 225 -6.90 18.27 8.85
C ALA A 225 -7.37 19.08 7.62
N THR A 226 -6.40 19.66 6.92
CA THR A 226 -6.67 20.34 5.63
C THR A 226 -6.61 19.35 4.47
N THR A 227 -6.02 18.18 4.71
CA THR A 227 -6.18 17.02 3.85
C THR A 227 -7.60 16.50 3.96
N ILE A 228 -8.10 16.05 2.83
CA ILE A 228 -9.43 15.48 2.76
C ILE A 228 -9.33 14.09 3.41
N PRO A 229 -10.17 13.73 4.42
CA PRO A 229 -10.07 12.43 5.08
C PRO A 229 -10.11 11.29 4.07
N MET A 230 -9.39 10.19 4.32
CA MET A 230 -9.25 9.07 3.38
C MET A 230 -10.61 8.54 2.85
N GLN A 231 -11.69 8.71 3.63
CA GLN A 231 -13.09 8.43 3.24
C GLN A 231 -13.65 9.41 2.19
N LYS A 232 -13.35 10.71 2.28
CA LYS A 232 -13.67 11.71 1.25
C LYS A 232 -12.65 11.70 0.10
N GLN A 233 -11.41 11.23 0.31
CA GLN A 233 -10.49 10.90 -0.80
C GLN A 233 -10.96 9.69 -1.58
N LYS A 234 -11.65 8.70 -0.99
CA LYS A 234 -12.37 7.68 -1.77
C LYS A 234 -13.47 8.31 -2.63
N GLN A 235 -14.17 9.34 -2.13
CA GLN A 235 -15.22 10.05 -2.88
C GLN A 235 -14.69 11.04 -3.93
N GLN A 236 -13.50 11.63 -3.71
CA GLN A 236 -12.86 12.56 -4.64
C GLN A 236 -11.85 11.90 -5.59
N LYS A 237 -11.20 10.79 -5.21
CA LYS A 237 -10.56 9.86 -6.17
C LYS A 237 -11.63 9.22 -7.06
N LYS A 238 -12.84 8.91 -6.54
CA LYS A 238 -14.03 8.61 -7.38
C LYS A 238 -14.35 9.71 -8.39
N ASN A 239 -14.14 10.99 -8.07
CA ASN A 239 -14.43 12.12 -8.96
C ASN A 239 -13.26 12.56 -9.87
N ALA A 240 -12.01 12.31 -9.48
CA ALA A 240 -10.81 12.59 -10.28
C ALA A 240 -10.39 11.40 -11.18
N GLN A 241 -10.62 10.16 -10.76
CA GLN A 241 -10.60 8.98 -11.65
C GLN A 241 -11.77 9.01 -12.63
N LYS A 242 -12.90 9.66 -12.30
CA LYS A 242 -13.95 10.01 -13.27
C LYS A 242 -13.47 10.89 -14.43
N LYS A 243 -12.30 11.54 -14.34
CA LYS A 243 -11.70 12.27 -15.46
C LYS A 243 -10.53 11.55 -16.14
N LYS A 244 -10.12 10.36 -15.69
CA LYS A 244 -9.21 9.47 -16.43
C LYS A 244 -9.60 7.99 -16.20
N LYS A 245 -10.33 7.48 -17.20
CA LYS A 245 -10.95 6.15 -17.37
C LYS A 245 -12.29 5.98 -16.64
N GLU A 246 -13.36 6.28 -17.40
CA GLU A 246 -14.70 5.69 -17.23
C GLU A 246 -14.61 4.16 -17.04
N PRO A 247 -15.64 3.48 -16.49
CA PRO A 247 -15.71 2.02 -16.64
C PRO A 247 -15.43 1.68 -18.10
N THR A 248 -14.54 0.71 -18.36
CA THR A 248 -14.31 0.23 -19.71
C THR A 248 -15.64 -0.31 -20.23
N VAL A 249 -16.43 0.55 -20.87
CA VAL A 249 -17.63 0.15 -21.57
C VAL A 249 -17.09 -0.65 -22.73
N ILE A 250 -17.24 -1.97 -22.64
CA ILE A 250 -16.87 -2.87 -23.71
C ILE A 250 -17.85 -2.57 -24.85
N LYS A 251 -17.44 -1.68 -25.76
CA LYS A 251 -18.24 -1.26 -26.92
C LYS A 251 -18.44 -2.41 -27.90
N ASP A 252 -17.48 -3.32 -27.95
CA ASP A 252 -17.50 -4.50 -28.81
C ASP A 252 -16.96 -5.72 -28.05
N ARG A 253 -17.87 -6.64 -27.68
CA ARG A 253 -17.52 -7.89 -26.99
C ARG A 253 -16.83 -8.90 -27.91
N SER A 254 -16.96 -8.75 -29.24
CA SER A 254 -16.36 -9.69 -30.20
C SER A 254 -14.82 -9.63 -30.22
N GLN A 255 -14.25 -8.52 -29.75
CA GLN A 255 -12.81 -8.32 -29.61
C GLN A 255 -12.27 -8.80 -28.26
N CYS A 256 -13.13 -9.24 -27.33
CA CYS A 256 -12.67 -9.74 -26.04
C CYS A 256 -12.44 -11.25 -26.07
N LYS A 257 -11.62 -11.75 -25.15
CA LYS A 257 -11.55 -13.18 -24.82
C LYS A 257 -12.37 -13.47 -23.58
N THR A 258 -13.02 -14.62 -23.53
CA THR A 258 -13.67 -15.11 -22.31
C THR A 258 -12.62 -15.73 -21.41
N VAL A 259 -12.56 -15.32 -20.15
CA VAL A 259 -11.63 -15.84 -19.15
C VAL A 259 -12.38 -16.28 -17.91
N TYR A 260 -12.24 -17.54 -17.51
CA TYR A 260 -12.71 -18.07 -16.24
C TYR A 260 -11.59 -18.00 -15.21
N LEU A 261 -11.67 -17.03 -14.30
CA LEU A 261 -10.73 -16.91 -13.18
C LEU A 261 -11.16 -17.82 -12.04
N ILE A 262 -10.29 -18.75 -11.66
CA ILE A 262 -10.59 -19.75 -10.62
C ILE A 262 -9.51 -19.67 -9.54
N ARG A 263 -9.93 -19.45 -8.30
CA ARG A 263 -9.03 -19.56 -7.15
C ARG A 263 -8.83 -21.04 -6.84
N HIS A 264 -7.61 -21.43 -6.49
CA HIS A 264 -7.32 -22.78 -6.01
C HIS A 264 -8.26 -23.23 -4.87
N GLY A 265 -8.49 -24.55 -4.75
CA GLY A 265 -9.24 -25.17 -3.65
C GLY A 265 -8.61 -24.89 -2.28
N GLN A 266 -9.31 -25.17 -1.18
CA GLN A 266 -8.78 -24.91 0.17
C GLN A 266 -7.43 -25.61 0.42
N SER A 267 -6.38 -24.82 0.69
CA SER A 267 -5.03 -25.31 1.04
C SER A 267 -4.93 -25.75 2.50
N GLU A 268 -3.96 -26.62 2.79
CA GLU A 268 -3.59 -26.98 4.17
C GLU A 268 -3.22 -25.74 5.00
N GLY A 269 -2.48 -24.80 4.41
CA GLY A 269 -2.16 -23.51 5.04
C GLY A 269 -3.39 -22.66 5.37
N GLN A 270 -4.38 -22.60 4.48
CA GLN A 270 -5.65 -21.91 4.74
C GLN A 270 -6.43 -22.55 5.89
N ALA A 271 -6.46 -23.88 5.96
CA ALA A 271 -7.14 -24.60 7.03
C ALA A 271 -6.44 -24.42 8.37
N ALA A 272 -5.11 -24.54 8.42
CA ALA A 272 -4.30 -24.32 9.64
C ALA A 272 -4.51 -22.91 10.21
N ARG A 273 -4.49 -21.88 9.34
CA ARG A 273 -4.74 -20.50 9.74
C ARG A 273 -6.15 -20.31 10.33
N LYS A 274 -7.17 -20.93 9.74
CA LYS A 274 -8.55 -20.85 10.26
C LYS A 274 -8.69 -21.52 11.63
N GLN A 275 -7.89 -22.55 11.89
CA GLN A 275 -7.84 -23.28 13.17
C GLN A 275 -6.91 -22.63 14.21
N LYS A 276 -6.30 -21.47 13.91
CA LYS A 276 -5.32 -20.77 14.77
C LYS A 276 -4.12 -21.65 15.17
N ARG A 277 -3.77 -22.67 14.37
CA ARG A 277 -2.57 -23.48 14.60
C ARG A 277 -1.34 -22.73 14.10
N SER A 278 -0.16 -23.07 14.63
CA SER A 278 1.10 -22.63 14.03
C SER A 278 1.13 -23.09 12.56
N TYR A 279 1.41 -22.16 11.65
CA TYR A 279 1.42 -22.39 10.20
C TYR A 279 2.69 -21.84 9.54
N SER A 280 3.73 -21.60 10.35
CA SER A 280 5.03 -21.07 9.92
C SER A 280 6.06 -22.16 9.61
N GLY A 281 5.71 -23.43 9.80
CA GLY A 281 6.61 -24.56 9.58
C GLY A 281 6.84 -24.85 8.10
N GLU A 282 7.95 -25.54 7.81
CA GLU A 282 8.35 -25.93 6.45
C GLU A 282 7.35 -26.89 5.80
N GLU A 283 6.56 -27.62 6.58
CA GLU A 283 5.48 -28.49 6.10
C GLU A 283 4.39 -27.74 5.32
N PHE A 284 4.30 -26.41 5.50
CA PHE A 284 3.39 -25.54 4.77
C PHE A 284 4.02 -24.90 3.53
N THR A 285 5.33 -25.09 3.27
CA THR A 285 5.99 -24.60 2.05
C THR A 285 5.35 -25.24 0.82
N ASP A 286 4.81 -24.41 -0.08
CA ASP A 286 4.03 -24.83 -1.25
C ASP A 286 3.05 -25.99 -0.98
N CYS A 287 2.32 -25.90 0.14
CA CYS A 287 1.45 -26.99 0.57
C CYS A 287 0.32 -27.28 -0.43
N GLY A 288 -0.17 -28.52 -0.39
CA GLY A 288 -1.26 -28.99 -1.22
C GLY A 288 -2.66 -28.57 -0.74
N LEU A 289 -3.66 -29.25 -1.30
CA LEU A 289 -5.07 -29.11 -0.96
C LEU A 289 -5.43 -29.98 0.24
N THR A 290 -6.37 -29.50 1.05
CA THR A 290 -7.08 -30.31 2.06
C THR A 290 -8.08 -31.25 1.39
N ALA A 291 -8.59 -32.26 2.11
CA ALA A 291 -9.70 -33.10 1.63
C ALA A 291 -10.93 -32.27 1.18
N LYS A 292 -11.20 -31.13 1.81
CA LYS A 292 -12.21 -30.17 1.35
C LYS A 292 -11.82 -29.52 0.03
N GLY A 293 -10.56 -29.10 -0.09
CA GLY A 293 -10.00 -28.51 -1.30
C GLY A 293 -10.03 -29.45 -2.51
N TYR A 294 -9.86 -30.76 -2.30
CA TYR A 294 -10.04 -31.78 -3.35
C TYR A 294 -11.47 -31.78 -3.89
N LYS A 295 -12.47 -31.93 -3.02
CA LYS A 295 -13.89 -31.89 -3.43
C LYS A 295 -14.26 -30.60 -4.16
N GLN A 296 -13.78 -29.48 -3.63
CA GLN A 296 -13.96 -28.17 -4.28
C GLN A 296 -13.39 -28.14 -5.69
N ALA A 297 -12.22 -28.74 -5.91
CA ALA A 297 -11.60 -28.79 -7.23
C ALA A 297 -12.37 -29.72 -8.20
N GLU A 298 -12.83 -30.88 -7.73
CA GLU A 298 -13.63 -31.83 -8.52
C GLU A 298 -14.96 -31.22 -8.99
N GLU A 299 -15.56 -30.34 -8.19
CA GLU A 299 -16.83 -29.64 -8.51
C GLU A 299 -16.68 -28.54 -9.58
N ILE A 300 -15.45 -28.17 -10.00
CA ILE A 300 -15.23 -27.09 -10.98
C ILE A 300 -15.89 -27.39 -12.32
N SER A 301 -15.78 -28.63 -12.80
CA SER A 301 -16.36 -29.04 -14.09
C SER A 301 -17.89 -28.87 -14.09
N ASP A 302 -18.56 -29.28 -13.00
CA ASP A 302 -20.00 -29.13 -12.83
C ASP A 302 -20.44 -27.66 -12.77
N LEU A 303 -19.63 -26.81 -12.12
CA LEU A 303 -19.89 -25.37 -12.05
C LEU A 303 -19.71 -24.69 -13.41
N LEU A 304 -18.69 -25.09 -14.17
CA LEU A 304 -18.46 -24.60 -15.53
C LEU A 304 -19.55 -25.08 -16.49
N GLY A 305 -20.04 -26.33 -16.35
CA GLY A 305 -21.12 -26.89 -17.18
C GLY A 305 -22.45 -26.14 -17.09
N GLN A 306 -22.63 -25.27 -16.08
CA GLN A 306 -23.79 -24.39 -15.96
C GLN A 306 -23.71 -23.15 -16.89
N ASP A 307 -22.55 -22.88 -17.47
CA ASP A 307 -22.30 -21.77 -18.38
C ASP A 307 -22.00 -22.29 -19.79
N PRO A 308 -22.83 -22.01 -20.80
CA PRO A 308 -22.65 -22.54 -22.14
C PRO A 308 -21.33 -22.12 -22.80
N ASP A 309 -20.74 -20.98 -22.41
CA ASP A 309 -19.46 -20.54 -22.99
C ASP A 309 -18.28 -21.38 -22.48
N ALA A 310 -18.42 -22.04 -21.32
CA ALA A 310 -17.36 -22.84 -20.71
C ALA A 310 -17.13 -24.18 -21.43
N ALA A 311 -18.10 -24.65 -22.23
CA ALA A 311 -17.94 -25.83 -23.07
C ALA A 311 -16.83 -25.67 -24.14
N ASN A 312 -16.45 -24.41 -24.43
CA ASN A 312 -15.44 -24.07 -25.43
C ASN A 312 -14.08 -23.73 -24.82
N ILE A 313 -13.81 -24.08 -23.55
CA ILE A 313 -12.51 -23.78 -22.93
C ILE A 313 -11.40 -24.50 -23.71
N ASP A 314 -10.61 -23.72 -24.44
CA ASP A 314 -9.59 -24.18 -25.38
C ASP A 314 -8.16 -24.08 -24.81
N LEU A 315 -7.99 -23.44 -23.64
CA LEU A 315 -6.74 -23.42 -22.89
C LEU A 315 -6.99 -23.36 -21.39
N VAL A 316 -6.29 -24.21 -20.64
CA VAL A 316 -6.21 -24.13 -19.18
C VAL A 316 -4.82 -23.62 -18.79
N ILE A 317 -4.78 -22.52 -18.05
CA ILE A 317 -3.55 -21.94 -17.50
C ILE A 317 -3.56 -22.12 -16.00
N SER A 318 -2.44 -22.58 -15.44
CA SER A 318 -2.28 -22.68 -13.99
C SER A 318 -1.06 -21.94 -13.46
N SER A 319 -1.18 -21.47 -12.22
CA SER A 319 -0.04 -21.04 -11.43
C SER A 319 0.88 -22.22 -11.09
N PRO A 320 2.21 -22.02 -11.00
CA PRO A 320 3.15 -23.12 -10.70
C PRO A 320 3.06 -23.62 -9.26
N LEU A 321 2.36 -22.92 -8.35
CA LEU A 321 2.22 -23.35 -6.97
C LEU A 321 1.32 -24.58 -6.87
N ARG A 322 1.74 -25.56 -6.07
CA ARG A 322 1.19 -26.91 -5.99
C ARG A 322 -0.33 -26.93 -5.88
N ARG A 323 -0.92 -26.14 -4.97
CA ARG A 323 -2.38 -26.09 -4.77
C ARG A 323 -3.16 -25.62 -6.00
N ALA A 324 -2.61 -24.69 -6.78
CA ALA A 324 -3.27 -24.17 -7.98
C ALA A 324 -3.13 -25.17 -9.13
N LEU A 325 -1.93 -25.72 -9.33
CA LEU A 325 -1.73 -26.77 -10.33
C LEU A 325 -2.58 -28.01 -10.04
N HIS A 326 -2.66 -28.42 -8.77
CA HIS A 326 -3.54 -29.52 -8.36
C HIS A 326 -5.02 -29.21 -8.65
N THR A 327 -5.46 -27.99 -8.32
CA THR A 327 -6.85 -27.58 -8.61
C THR A 327 -7.14 -27.64 -10.10
N ALA A 328 -6.19 -27.23 -10.96
CA ALA A 328 -6.34 -27.31 -12.40
C ALA A 328 -6.40 -28.77 -12.90
N VAL A 329 -5.56 -29.65 -12.37
CA VAL A 329 -5.53 -31.08 -12.74
C VAL A 329 -6.86 -31.78 -12.40
N LEU A 330 -7.48 -31.45 -11.27
CA LEU A 330 -8.73 -32.07 -10.83
C LEU A 330 -9.98 -31.43 -11.47
N GLY A 331 -9.94 -30.12 -11.71
CA GLY A 331 -11.12 -29.36 -12.11
C GLY A 331 -11.39 -29.31 -13.61
N PHE A 332 -10.46 -29.78 -14.42
CA PHE A 332 -10.53 -29.74 -15.89
C PHE A 332 -10.41 -31.14 -16.48
N ASP A 333 -11.11 -31.31 -17.60
CA ASP A 333 -11.21 -32.56 -18.36
C ASP A 333 -9.82 -33.16 -18.60
N ASP A 334 -9.73 -34.48 -18.59
CA ASP A 334 -8.47 -35.19 -18.70
C ASP A 334 -7.82 -34.99 -20.07
N GLN A 335 -8.55 -34.56 -21.10
CA GLN A 335 -8.04 -34.28 -22.45
C GLN A 335 -7.47 -32.87 -22.62
N GLN A 336 -7.81 -31.92 -21.75
CA GLN A 336 -7.35 -30.53 -21.90
C GLN A 336 -5.87 -30.38 -21.54
N ASP A 337 -5.13 -29.64 -22.35
CA ASP A 337 -3.75 -29.28 -22.02
C ASP A 337 -3.72 -28.18 -20.95
N ILE A 338 -2.79 -28.32 -19.99
CA ILE A 338 -2.55 -27.34 -18.93
C ILE A 338 -1.20 -26.68 -19.18
N LEU A 339 -1.20 -25.36 -19.35
CA LEU A 339 0.01 -24.55 -19.44
C LEU A 339 0.33 -23.88 -18.10
N VAL A 340 1.55 -24.03 -17.60
CA VAL A 340 1.97 -23.39 -16.35
C VAL A 340 2.61 -22.03 -16.62
N HIS A 341 1.99 -20.97 -16.09
CA HIS A 341 2.50 -19.60 -16.21
C HIS A 341 3.10 -19.10 -14.90
N TYR A 342 4.43 -18.96 -14.86
CA TYR A 342 5.21 -18.72 -13.63
C TYR A 342 5.03 -17.32 -13.01
N ASP A 343 4.48 -16.37 -13.78
CA ASP A 343 4.07 -15.06 -13.27
C ASP A 343 2.76 -15.07 -12.47
N LEU A 344 1.97 -16.14 -12.53
CA LEU A 344 0.72 -16.28 -11.77
C LEU A 344 0.93 -16.76 -10.32
N CYS A 345 2.13 -16.61 -9.76
CA CYS A 345 2.37 -16.91 -8.35
C CYS A 345 1.65 -15.94 -7.42
N GLU A 346 1.24 -16.41 -6.24
CA GLU A 346 0.64 -15.57 -5.21
C GLU A 346 1.61 -14.44 -4.78
N ILE A 347 1.05 -13.25 -4.56
CA ILE A 347 1.80 -12.01 -4.34
C ILE A 347 2.17 -11.83 -2.86
N GLY A 348 1.42 -12.46 -1.95
CA GLY A 348 1.60 -12.34 -0.49
C GLY A 348 2.98 -12.79 -0.01
N SER A 349 3.65 -11.98 0.81
CA SER A 349 4.95 -12.29 1.42
C SER A 349 4.79 -12.91 2.82
N ARG A 350 5.82 -13.62 3.29
CA ARG A 350 5.92 -14.19 4.66
C ARG A 350 4.86 -15.26 4.99
N ILE A 351 4.30 -15.93 3.99
CA ILE A 351 3.42 -17.09 4.17
C ILE A 351 4.12 -18.29 3.51
N PRO A 352 4.44 -19.36 4.25
CA PRO A 352 5.14 -20.52 3.70
C PRO A 352 4.48 -21.09 2.43
N GLU A 353 3.15 -21.11 2.38
CA GLU A 353 2.42 -21.63 1.21
C GLU A 353 2.73 -20.86 -0.10
N ASN A 354 3.24 -19.62 -0.03
CA ASN A 354 3.59 -18.83 -1.21
C ASN A 354 5.05 -19.01 -1.65
N THR A 355 5.83 -19.79 -0.91
CA THR A 355 7.20 -20.14 -1.26
C THR A 355 7.17 -21.31 -2.23
N ALA A 356 7.48 -21.05 -3.50
CA ALA A 356 7.43 -22.05 -4.56
C ALA A 356 8.46 -23.17 -4.38
N LEU A 357 8.06 -24.40 -4.72
CA LEU A 357 8.98 -25.52 -4.86
C LEU A 357 9.50 -25.68 -6.30
N PRO A 358 10.61 -26.41 -6.49
CA PRO A 358 11.02 -26.90 -7.79
C PRO A 358 9.88 -27.67 -8.48
N MET A 359 9.73 -27.48 -9.79
CA MET A 359 8.57 -28.01 -10.51
C MET A 359 8.53 -29.55 -10.54
N ASP A 360 9.69 -30.22 -10.54
CA ASP A 360 9.82 -31.66 -10.39
C ASP A 360 9.23 -32.18 -9.07
N GLN A 361 9.43 -31.44 -7.97
CA GLN A 361 8.83 -31.76 -6.67
C GLN A 361 7.32 -31.55 -6.69
N VAL A 362 6.85 -30.46 -7.30
CA VAL A 362 5.42 -30.19 -7.48
C VAL A 362 4.77 -31.33 -8.27
N LEU A 363 5.31 -31.70 -9.44
CA LEU A 363 4.78 -32.78 -10.28
C LEU A 363 4.85 -34.15 -9.59
N LYS A 364 5.94 -34.46 -8.88
CA LYS A 364 6.06 -35.69 -8.07
C LYS A 364 4.93 -35.81 -7.05
N SER A 365 4.54 -34.68 -6.45
CA SER A 365 3.46 -34.63 -5.46
C SER A 365 2.06 -34.85 -6.04
N LEU A 366 1.90 -34.66 -7.35
CA LEU A 366 0.66 -34.82 -8.12
C LEU A 366 0.64 -36.14 -8.91
N LYS A 367 1.71 -36.95 -8.84
CA LYS A 367 1.93 -38.12 -9.69
C LYS A 367 0.75 -39.10 -9.71
N LYS A 368 -0.02 -39.21 -8.61
CA LYS A 368 -1.19 -40.11 -8.56
C LYS A 368 -2.29 -39.61 -9.50
N ASP A 369 -2.59 -38.32 -9.43
CA ASP A 369 -3.68 -37.67 -10.17
C ASP A 369 -3.29 -37.47 -11.65
N LEU A 370 -1.99 -37.31 -11.94
CA LEU A 370 -1.46 -37.21 -13.30
C LEU A 370 -1.46 -38.52 -14.10
N ARG A 371 -1.44 -39.69 -13.44
CA ARG A 371 -1.34 -41.00 -14.13
C ARG A 371 -2.50 -41.30 -15.08
N ASN A 372 -3.65 -40.71 -14.79
CA ASN A 372 -4.89 -40.99 -15.50
C ASN A 372 -5.28 -39.83 -16.42
N ARG A 373 -4.41 -38.83 -16.59
CA ARG A 373 -4.66 -37.69 -17.47
C ARG A 373 -4.10 -37.96 -18.86
N SER A 374 -4.92 -37.70 -19.88
CA SER A 374 -4.54 -37.87 -21.29
C SER A 374 -3.87 -36.62 -21.88
N GLY A 375 -4.29 -35.43 -21.44
CA GLY A 375 -3.81 -34.12 -21.83
C GLY A 375 -2.48 -33.76 -21.16
N ALA A 376 -1.66 -32.99 -21.86
CA ALA A 376 -0.33 -32.64 -21.44
C ALA A 376 -0.34 -31.55 -20.35
N ILE A 377 0.72 -31.53 -19.54
CA ILE A 377 1.01 -30.40 -18.67
C ILE A 377 2.33 -29.79 -19.12
N ASP A 378 2.23 -28.67 -19.82
CA ASP A 378 3.39 -27.90 -20.22
C ASP A 378 3.89 -27.07 -19.04
N THR A 379 4.96 -27.55 -18.44
CA THR A 379 5.66 -26.85 -17.36
C THR A 379 6.95 -26.19 -17.81
N GLU A 380 7.35 -26.37 -19.07
CA GLU A 380 8.70 -26.05 -19.56
C GLU A 380 8.70 -24.78 -20.41
N SER A 381 7.71 -24.58 -21.29
CA SER A 381 7.72 -23.50 -22.28
C SER A 381 7.84 -22.10 -21.68
N LEU A 382 7.30 -21.90 -20.48
CA LEU A 382 7.31 -20.62 -19.76
C LEU A 382 8.15 -20.64 -18.48
N GLN A 383 8.93 -21.71 -18.24
CA GLN A 383 9.74 -21.81 -17.03
C GLN A 383 10.91 -20.81 -17.06
N PRO A 384 11.02 -19.91 -16.07
CA PRO A 384 12.17 -19.03 -15.99
C PRO A 384 13.42 -19.82 -15.59
N LYS A 385 14.57 -19.45 -16.15
CA LYS A 385 15.87 -20.01 -15.76
C LYS A 385 16.06 -19.86 -14.24
N GLY A 386 16.53 -20.89 -13.55
CA GLY A 386 16.81 -20.82 -12.11
C GLY A 386 15.57 -20.85 -11.19
N TRP A 387 14.41 -21.28 -11.69
CA TRP A 387 13.26 -21.61 -10.85
C TRP A 387 13.61 -22.66 -9.77
N PRO A 388 13.14 -22.54 -8.50
CA PRO A 388 12.30 -21.48 -7.93
C PRO A 388 13.09 -20.32 -7.29
N LYS A 389 14.42 -20.46 -7.20
CA LYS A 389 15.28 -19.57 -6.40
C LYS A 389 15.49 -18.20 -7.05
N THR A 390 15.64 -18.08 -8.38
CA THR A 390 15.55 -16.81 -9.14
C THR A 390 15.77 -16.99 -10.66
N ALA A 391 14.87 -16.45 -11.47
CA ALA A 391 15.13 -15.39 -12.45
C ALA A 391 13.82 -14.62 -12.67
N ARG A 392 13.52 -13.70 -11.76
CA ARG A 392 12.46 -12.71 -11.96
C ARG A 392 13.18 -11.38 -12.03
N SER A 393 12.99 -10.63 -13.11
CA SER A 393 13.63 -9.32 -13.28
C SER A 393 13.43 -8.49 -12.00
N PRO A 394 14.50 -8.10 -11.29
CA PRO A 394 14.39 -7.40 -10.01
C PRO A 394 13.67 -6.06 -10.13
N ASN A 395 13.51 -5.55 -11.35
CA ASN A 395 12.91 -4.28 -11.69
C ASN A 395 11.41 -4.34 -12.04
N ILE A 396 10.78 -5.53 -12.11
CA ILE A 396 9.36 -5.67 -12.46
C ILE A 396 8.57 -6.09 -11.23
N SER A 397 7.58 -5.29 -10.85
CA SER A 397 6.78 -5.57 -9.66
C SER A 397 5.97 -6.88 -9.81
N LYS A 398 5.62 -7.53 -8.68
CA LYS A 398 4.78 -8.74 -8.71
C LYS A 398 3.43 -8.50 -9.40
N LYS A 399 2.85 -7.30 -9.29
CA LYS A 399 1.61 -6.91 -9.95
C LYS A 399 1.81 -6.78 -11.46
N GLU A 400 2.86 -6.07 -11.86
CA GLU A 400 3.19 -5.86 -13.27
C GLU A 400 3.49 -7.18 -13.99
N ARG A 401 4.11 -8.15 -13.32
CA ARG A 401 4.28 -9.52 -13.85
C ARG A 401 2.95 -10.19 -14.19
N ILE A 402 1.95 -10.05 -13.32
CA ILE A 402 0.62 -10.61 -13.56
C ILE A 402 -0.06 -9.86 -14.70
N GLU A 403 0.02 -8.53 -14.73
CA GLU A 403 -0.51 -7.75 -15.85
C GLU A 403 0.13 -8.16 -17.19
N ASN A 404 1.46 -8.39 -17.20
CA ASN A 404 2.17 -8.89 -18.38
C ASN A 404 1.67 -10.28 -18.80
N ALA A 405 1.38 -11.18 -17.85
CA ALA A 405 0.82 -12.51 -18.15
C ALA A 405 -0.55 -12.41 -18.85
N PHE A 406 -1.43 -11.51 -18.40
CA PHE A 406 -2.74 -11.33 -19.04
C PHE A 406 -2.66 -10.57 -20.37
N ARG A 407 -1.72 -9.64 -20.54
CA ARG A 407 -1.44 -9.04 -21.85
C ARG A 407 -0.89 -10.06 -22.85
N TRP A 408 0.06 -10.89 -22.41
CA TRP A 408 0.55 -12.02 -23.19
C TRP A 408 -0.59 -12.97 -23.58
N LEU A 409 -1.49 -13.29 -22.66
CA LEU A 409 -2.65 -14.14 -22.94
C LEU A 409 -3.57 -13.54 -24.01
N TYR A 410 -3.69 -12.22 -24.08
CA TYR A 410 -4.46 -11.58 -25.14
C TYR A 410 -3.70 -11.53 -26.47
N GLN A 411 -2.45 -11.09 -26.43
CA GLN A 411 -1.66 -10.71 -27.62
C GLN A 411 -1.00 -11.88 -28.32
N GLU A 412 -0.51 -12.86 -27.56
CA GLU A 412 0.36 -13.93 -28.08
C GLU A 412 -0.34 -15.29 -28.20
N ARG A 413 -1.58 -15.39 -27.73
CA ARG A 413 -2.39 -16.63 -27.74
C ARG A 413 -3.55 -16.50 -28.71
N SER A 414 -3.89 -17.56 -29.43
CA SER A 414 -5.03 -17.57 -30.35
C SER A 414 -6.36 -17.91 -29.67
N GLU A 415 -6.28 -18.58 -28.53
CA GLU A 415 -7.39 -19.13 -27.76
C GLU A 415 -8.36 -18.04 -27.30
N LYS A 416 -9.65 -18.37 -27.31
CA LYS A 416 -10.75 -17.41 -27.08
C LYS A 416 -11.48 -17.63 -25.76
N CYS A 417 -11.44 -18.84 -25.20
CA CYS A 417 -12.09 -19.17 -23.94
C CYS A 417 -11.08 -19.85 -23.00
N ILE A 418 -10.51 -19.07 -22.09
CA ILE A 418 -9.39 -19.53 -21.27
C ILE A 418 -9.83 -19.74 -19.83
N ALA A 419 -9.42 -20.84 -19.21
CA ALA A 419 -9.48 -20.98 -17.76
C ALA A 419 -8.14 -20.61 -17.13
N VAL A 420 -8.16 -19.84 -16.04
CA VAL A 420 -6.96 -19.47 -15.28
C VAL A 420 -7.11 -19.85 -13.82
N VAL A 421 -6.39 -20.89 -13.40
CA VAL A 421 -6.36 -21.38 -12.02
C VAL A 421 -5.20 -20.74 -11.25
N CYS A 422 -5.52 -19.88 -10.30
CA CYS A 422 -4.53 -19.08 -9.58
C CYS A 422 -4.96 -18.79 -8.13
N HIS A 423 -4.61 -17.61 -7.61
CA HIS A 423 -4.69 -17.30 -6.19
C HIS A 423 -5.54 -16.06 -5.90
N TYR A 424 -5.86 -15.89 -4.62
CA TYR A 424 -6.77 -14.84 -4.17
C TYR A 424 -6.27 -13.44 -4.55
N ASN A 425 -4.99 -13.10 -4.27
CA ASN A 425 -4.53 -11.75 -4.61
C ASN A 425 -4.19 -11.60 -6.10
N VAL A 426 -3.94 -12.70 -6.83
CA VAL A 426 -3.78 -12.66 -8.30
C VAL A 426 -5.09 -12.22 -8.94
N ILE A 427 -6.20 -12.91 -8.63
CA ILE A 427 -7.53 -12.57 -9.15
C ILE A 427 -7.91 -11.14 -8.75
N ARG A 428 -7.74 -10.78 -7.47
CA ARG A 428 -8.07 -9.42 -7.00
C ARG A 428 -7.22 -8.34 -7.64
N SER A 429 -5.95 -8.62 -7.96
CA SER A 429 -5.07 -7.64 -8.60
C SER A 429 -5.48 -7.31 -10.03
N MET A 430 -6.13 -8.26 -10.72
CA MET A 430 -6.50 -8.15 -12.13
C MET A 430 -7.93 -7.70 -12.38
N LEU A 431 -8.85 -7.97 -11.45
CA LEU A 431 -10.18 -7.37 -11.52
C LEU A 431 -10.03 -5.84 -11.46
N THR A 432 -10.56 -5.13 -12.47
CA THR A 432 -10.48 -3.66 -12.55
C THR A 432 -11.03 -2.98 -11.27
N HIS A 433 -10.47 -1.84 -10.88
CA HIS A 433 -10.74 -1.14 -9.60
C HIS A 433 -12.24 -0.96 -9.25
N HIS A 434 -13.12 -0.94 -10.26
CA HIS A 434 -14.57 -0.85 -10.08
C HIS A 434 -15.19 -2.12 -9.45
N TYR A 435 -14.63 -3.32 -9.66
CA TYR A 435 -15.17 -4.59 -9.19
C TYR A 435 -14.44 -5.18 -7.97
N GLN A 436 -13.26 -4.64 -7.62
CA GLN A 436 -12.42 -5.12 -6.51
C GLN A 436 -13.08 -5.07 -5.12
N CYS A 437 -14.16 -4.29 -4.97
CA CYS A 437 -14.91 -4.15 -3.72
C CYS A 437 -16.08 -5.13 -3.61
N ASN A 438 -16.53 -5.75 -4.71
CA ASN A 438 -17.77 -6.55 -4.74
C ASN A 438 -17.54 -8.02 -5.10
N VAL A 439 -16.35 -8.39 -5.56
CA VAL A 439 -16.01 -9.78 -5.88
C VAL A 439 -15.03 -10.32 -4.85
N THR A 440 -15.45 -11.33 -4.09
CA THR A 440 -14.59 -12.08 -3.18
C THR A 440 -14.33 -13.45 -3.82
N PRO A 441 -13.11 -13.72 -4.34
CA PRO A 441 -12.82 -15.01 -4.96
C PRO A 441 -12.90 -16.14 -3.93
N GLU A 442 -13.95 -16.94 -4.02
CA GLU A 442 -14.13 -18.15 -3.22
C GLU A 442 -13.29 -19.30 -3.80
N ASN A 443 -12.91 -20.25 -2.96
CA ASN A 443 -12.10 -21.40 -3.40
C ASN A 443 -12.88 -22.21 -4.45
N ALA A 444 -12.25 -22.46 -5.61
CA ALA A 444 -12.77 -23.25 -6.73
C ALA A 444 -14.08 -22.77 -7.37
N ILE A 445 -14.54 -21.55 -7.10
CA ILE A 445 -15.71 -20.97 -7.77
C ILE A 445 -15.25 -20.18 -9.00
N PRO A 446 -15.64 -20.57 -10.23
CA PRO A 446 -15.25 -19.86 -11.44
C PRO A 446 -15.89 -18.47 -11.53
N ILE A 447 -15.09 -17.48 -11.91
CA ILE A 447 -15.54 -16.11 -12.17
C ILE A 447 -15.36 -15.83 -13.66
N LYS A 448 -16.47 -15.72 -14.39
CA LYS A 448 -16.47 -15.36 -15.80
C LYS A 448 -16.10 -13.89 -15.99
N CYS A 449 -15.07 -13.64 -16.77
CA CYS A 449 -14.58 -12.31 -17.14
C CYS A 449 -14.39 -12.21 -18.66
N LEU A 450 -14.35 -10.96 -19.13
CA LEU A 450 -13.92 -10.57 -20.46
C LEU A 450 -12.54 -9.94 -20.33
N LEU A 451 -11.57 -10.48 -21.06
CA LEU A 451 -10.22 -9.93 -21.22
C LEU A 451 -10.20 -9.03 -22.45
N THR A 452 -9.94 -7.74 -22.24
CA THR A 452 -9.92 -6.73 -23.31
C THR A 452 -8.56 -6.69 -24.01
N PRO A 453 -8.47 -6.06 -25.20
CA PRO A 453 -7.19 -5.89 -25.91
C PRO A 453 -6.09 -5.18 -25.11
N GLU A 454 -6.48 -4.33 -24.16
CA GLU A 454 -5.58 -3.60 -23.28
C GLU A 454 -5.04 -4.46 -22.12
N GLY A 455 -5.50 -5.71 -21.98
CA GLY A 455 -5.14 -6.63 -20.91
C GLY A 455 -5.97 -6.46 -19.62
N ASP A 456 -7.08 -5.72 -19.68
CA ASP A 456 -7.98 -5.51 -18.54
C ASP A 456 -8.98 -6.68 -18.40
N LEU A 457 -9.27 -7.10 -17.17
CA LEU A 457 -10.30 -8.11 -16.87
C LEU A 457 -11.57 -7.47 -16.30
N VAL A 458 -12.70 -7.73 -16.96
CA VAL A 458 -14.02 -7.19 -16.61
C VAL A 458 -14.98 -8.36 -16.34
N PRO A 459 -15.61 -8.48 -15.16
CA PRO A 459 -16.61 -9.52 -14.91
C PRO A 459 -17.76 -9.48 -15.93
N ALA A 460 -18.15 -10.63 -16.46
CA ALA A 460 -19.18 -10.70 -17.51
C ALA A 460 -20.60 -10.34 -17.01
N LYS A 461 -20.83 -10.40 -15.70
CA LYS A 461 -22.07 -9.99 -15.02
C LYS A 461 -22.09 -8.51 -14.58
N ALA A 462 -21.17 -7.71 -15.09
CA ALA A 462 -21.06 -6.28 -14.82
C ALA A 462 -22.21 -5.45 -15.40
#